data_AF-A0A7L3ML10-F1
#
_entry.id   AF-A0A7L3ML10-F1
#
_cell.length_a   1.000
_cell.length_b   1.000
_cell.length_c   1.000
_cell.angle_alpha   90.00
_cell.angle_beta   90.00
_cell.angle_gamma   90.00
#
_symmetry.space_group_name_H-M   'P 1'
#
loop_
_entity.id
_entity.type
_entity.pdbx_description
1 polymer ?
#
loop_
_entity_poly.entity_id
_entity_poly.type
_entity_poly.pdbx_seq_one_letter_code
_entity_poly.pdbx_strand_id
1 'polypeptide(L)'
;FLPQVRGHVSQSRMTIRYAIGKNTTEGMTHMMCIEGTEGCENPKPCQSELVVLEHGSYSGDPVTKVLLQPLTGRTHQLRVHCSAIGHPIVGDFTYSHRQDSSPYRMMLHAYYLRIPTGRELIEVCAPDPFVTAMDCNWVPQHVTQRLEDVIQELK
;
A
#
# COMPACT_ATOMS: atom_id res chain seq x y z
N PHE A 1 -1.60 3.08 6.92
CA PHE A 1 -0.77 1.91 6.56
C PHE A 1 0.55 2.40 6.02
N LEU A 2 1.65 1.70 6.28
CA LEU A 2 2.94 1.94 5.68
C LEU A 2 3.25 0.78 4.75
N PRO A 3 3.22 0.95 3.43
CA PRO A 3 3.86 -0.02 2.54
C PRO A 3 5.15 0.50 1.90
N GLN A 4 5.97 -0.45 1.47
CA GLN A 4 6.98 -0.24 0.44
C GLN A 4 6.41 -0.72 -0.91
N VAL A 5 6.43 0.13 -1.92
CA VAL A 5 5.94 -0.16 -3.28
C VAL A 5 7.07 -0.12 -4.29
N ARG A 6 6.99 -0.96 -5.33
CA ARG A 6 7.97 -1.02 -6.41
C ARG A 6 7.98 0.27 -7.23
N GLY A 7 9.16 0.68 -7.68
CA GLY A 7 9.39 1.91 -8.44
C GLY A 7 9.45 3.17 -7.57
N HIS A 8 9.88 4.28 -8.19
CA HIS A 8 9.86 5.61 -7.58
C HIS A 8 8.58 6.34 -7.97
N VAL A 9 7.64 6.47 -7.03
CA VAL A 9 6.38 7.21 -7.24
C VAL A 9 6.73 8.69 -7.37
N SER A 10 6.43 9.29 -8.51
CA SER A 10 6.85 10.67 -8.81
C SER A 10 6.00 11.74 -8.11
N GLN A 11 4.72 11.47 -7.87
CA GLN A 11 3.80 12.41 -7.23
C GLN A 11 3.89 12.29 -5.70
N SER A 12 4.09 13.40 -5.00
CA SER A 12 4.22 13.42 -3.53
C SER A 12 2.94 13.01 -2.80
N ARG A 13 1.78 13.30 -3.41
CA ARG A 13 0.45 12.88 -2.94
C ARG A 13 -0.40 12.45 -4.13
N MET A 14 -1.23 11.43 -3.94
CA MET A 14 -2.12 10.89 -4.97
C MET A 14 -3.40 10.35 -4.33
N THR A 15 -4.54 10.63 -4.96
CA THR A 15 -5.81 9.99 -4.63
C THR A 15 -6.11 8.89 -5.65
N ILE A 16 -6.30 7.66 -5.19
CA ILE A 16 -6.58 6.49 -6.05
C ILE A 16 -8.06 6.12 -5.91
N ARG A 17 -8.81 6.13 -7.02
CA ARG A 17 -10.28 6.03 -7.03
C ARG A 17 -10.87 4.86 -7.84
N TYR A 18 -10.03 3.94 -8.33
CA TYR A 18 -10.52 2.78 -9.09
C TYR A 18 -11.52 1.97 -8.27
N ALA A 19 -12.74 1.77 -8.78
CA ALA A 19 -13.66 0.86 -8.12
C ALA A 19 -13.10 -0.57 -8.11
N ILE A 20 -13.38 -1.34 -7.05
CA ILE A 20 -12.86 -2.71 -6.89
C ILE A 20 -13.99 -3.72 -6.92
N GLY A 21 -13.90 -4.69 -7.82
CA GLY A 21 -14.80 -5.82 -7.98
C GLY A 21 -14.14 -7.17 -7.69
N LYS A 22 -14.94 -8.24 -7.77
CA LYS A 22 -14.41 -9.62 -7.73
C LYS A 22 -13.88 -10.00 -9.10
N ASN A 23 -12.76 -10.73 -9.12
CA ASN A 23 -12.25 -11.31 -10.35
C ASN A 23 -12.84 -12.72 -10.52
N THR A 24 -13.55 -12.97 -11.63
CA THR A 24 -14.13 -14.28 -11.96
C THR A 24 -13.40 -15.01 -13.10
N THR A 25 -12.32 -14.44 -13.63
CA THR A 25 -11.50 -15.07 -14.68
C THR A 25 -10.82 -16.33 -14.16
N GLU A 26 -11.05 -17.46 -14.84
CA GLU A 26 -10.43 -18.75 -14.52
C GLU A 26 -8.90 -18.68 -14.62
N GLY A 27 -8.19 -19.33 -13.68
CA GLY A 27 -6.72 -19.41 -13.67
C GLY A 27 -5.99 -18.20 -13.06
N MET A 28 -6.71 -17.12 -12.73
CA MET A 28 -6.13 -15.97 -12.03
C MET A 28 -6.02 -16.22 -10.52
N THR A 29 -4.95 -15.72 -9.89
CA THR A 29 -4.71 -15.90 -8.44
C THR A 29 -5.27 -14.78 -7.56
N HIS A 30 -5.51 -13.59 -8.12
CA HIS A 30 -6.07 -12.46 -7.38
C HIS A 30 -7.61 -12.47 -7.37
N MET A 31 -8.21 -12.56 -6.18
CA MET A 31 -9.67 -12.55 -5.99
C MET A 31 -10.35 -11.21 -6.31
N MET A 32 -9.58 -10.12 -6.40
CA MET A 32 -10.09 -8.76 -6.57
C MET A 32 -9.38 -8.07 -7.73
N CYS A 33 -10.08 -7.25 -8.49
CA CYS A 33 -9.53 -6.47 -9.60
C CYS A 33 -10.18 -5.09 -9.68
N ILE A 34 -9.58 -4.18 -10.44
CA ILE A 34 -10.14 -2.86 -10.71
C ILE A 34 -11.26 -2.94 -11.76
N GLU A 35 -12.19 -2.00 -11.72
CA GLU A 35 -13.15 -1.80 -12.81
C GLU A 35 -12.45 -1.70 -14.18
N GLY A 36 -13.10 -2.24 -15.21
CA GLY A 36 -12.53 -2.32 -16.56
C GLY A 36 -11.56 -3.49 -16.79
N THR A 37 -11.14 -4.21 -15.75
CA THR A 37 -10.42 -5.49 -15.93
C THR A 37 -11.36 -6.55 -16.48
N GLU A 38 -10.90 -7.40 -17.39
CA GLU A 38 -11.64 -8.57 -17.85
C GLU A 38 -12.01 -9.48 -16.66
N GLY A 39 -13.28 -9.93 -16.61
CA GLY A 39 -13.81 -10.73 -15.49
C GLY A 39 -14.05 -9.95 -14.20
N CYS A 40 -14.05 -8.62 -14.22
CA CYS A 40 -14.41 -7.81 -13.05
C CYS A 40 -15.93 -7.74 -12.85
N GLU A 41 -16.41 -8.31 -11.75
CA GLU A 41 -17.83 -8.32 -11.37
C GLU A 41 -18.12 -7.47 -10.14
N ASN A 42 -19.26 -6.77 -10.19
CA ASN A 42 -19.81 -5.95 -9.11
C ASN A 42 -18.78 -4.99 -8.48
N PRO A 43 -18.13 -4.12 -9.30
CA PRO A 43 -17.18 -3.14 -8.79
C PRO A 43 -17.88 -2.18 -7.84
N LYS A 44 -17.27 -1.94 -6.69
CA LYS A 44 -17.79 -1.00 -5.69
C LYS A 44 -16.86 0.19 -5.56
N PRO A 45 -17.40 1.41 -5.32
CA PRO A 45 -16.59 2.60 -5.08
C PRO A 45 -15.53 2.34 -4.02
N CYS A 46 -14.33 2.80 -4.30
CA CYS A 46 -13.15 2.51 -3.50
C CYS A 46 -12.18 3.70 -3.58
N GLN A 47 -11.67 4.13 -2.43
CA GLN A 47 -10.78 5.29 -2.37
C GLN A 47 -9.66 5.08 -1.36
N SER A 48 -8.43 5.37 -1.79
CA SER A 48 -7.23 5.38 -0.95
C SER A 48 -6.44 6.66 -1.22
N GLU A 49 -6.01 7.34 -0.16
CA GLU A 49 -5.03 8.42 -0.25
C GLU A 49 -3.62 7.85 -0.08
N LEU A 50 -2.70 8.29 -0.93
CA LEU A 50 -1.29 7.92 -0.92
C LEU A 50 -0.44 9.18 -0.70
N VAL A 51 0.52 9.09 0.22
CA VAL A 51 1.53 10.12 0.48
C VAL A 51 2.91 9.49 0.41
N VAL A 52 3.80 10.04 -0.43
CA VAL A 52 5.20 9.57 -0.54
C VAL A 52 6.00 10.08 0.65
N LEU A 53 6.65 9.15 1.35
CA LEU A 53 7.51 9.46 2.50
C LEU A 53 8.97 9.46 2.09
N GLU A 54 9.44 8.36 1.48
CA GLU A 54 10.85 8.16 1.15
C GLU A 54 11.00 7.41 -0.19
N HIS A 55 11.96 7.81 -1.01
CA HIS A 55 12.48 7.01 -2.11
C HIS A 55 13.74 6.29 -1.65
N GLY A 56 13.93 5.08 -2.15
CA GLY A 56 15.11 4.27 -1.87
C GLY A 56 15.19 3.06 -2.77
N SER A 57 15.87 2.03 -2.29
CA SER A 57 15.90 0.73 -2.94
C SER A 57 15.64 -0.42 -1.97
N TYR A 58 15.10 -1.50 -2.51
CA TYR A 58 14.95 -2.77 -1.80
C TYR A 58 15.69 -3.87 -2.57
N SER A 59 16.73 -4.46 -1.97
CA SER A 59 17.61 -5.43 -2.64
C SER A 59 18.17 -4.95 -3.99
N GLY A 60 18.42 -3.64 -4.12
CA GLY A 60 18.95 -3.01 -5.33
C GLY A 60 17.88 -2.44 -6.29
N ASP A 61 16.61 -2.85 -6.16
CA ASP A 61 15.53 -2.36 -7.02
C ASP A 61 14.92 -1.06 -6.49
N PRO A 62 14.51 -0.12 -7.36
CA PRO A 62 13.83 1.11 -6.94
C PRO A 62 12.54 0.83 -6.16
N VAL A 63 12.38 1.48 -5.01
CA VAL A 63 11.22 1.34 -4.12
C VAL A 63 10.86 2.68 -3.50
N THR A 64 9.56 2.88 -3.26
CA THR A 64 9.02 4.02 -2.51
C THR A 64 8.37 3.54 -1.24
N LYS A 65 8.72 4.13 -0.10
CA LYS A 65 7.95 4.00 1.13
C LYS A 65 6.87 5.08 1.15
N VAL A 66 5.62 4.64 1.34
CA VAL A 66 4.46 5.53 1.31
C VAL A 66 3.61 5.36 2.56
N LEU A 67 2.81 6.38 2.87
CA LEU A 67 1.67 6.26 3.76
C LEU A 67 0.42 6.07 2.91
N LEU A 68 -0.37 5.03 3.22
CA LEU A 68 -1.68 4.79 2.63
C LEU A 68 -2.79 4.94 3.67
N GLN A 69 -3.80 5.74 3.35
CA GLN A 69 -5.02 5.89 4.11
C GLN A 69 -6.22 5.40 3.27
N PRO A 70 -6.73 4.18 3.54
CA PRO A 70 -7.97 3.73 2.91
C PRO A 70 -9.16 4.49 3.51
N LEU A 71 -9.98 5.12 2.66
CA LEU A 71 -11.24 5.75 3.06
C LEU A 71 -12.45 4.79 2.89
N THR A 72 -12.18 3.61 2.32
CA THR A 72 -13.12 2.50 2.15
C THR A 72 -12.48 1.21 2.65
N GLY A 73 -13.25 0.13 2.81
CA GLY A 73 -12.78 -1.15 3.34
C GLY A 73 -12.94 -2.31 2.36
N ARG A 74 -12.49 -2.18 1.10
CA ARG A 74 -12.56 -3.29 0.14
C ARG A 74 -11.50 -4.36 0.43
N THR A 75 -11.84 -5.62 0.17
CA THR A 75 -10.87 -6.73 0.29
C THR A 75 -9.65 -6.45 -0.58
N HIS A 76 -8.45 -6.57 -0.01
CA HIS A 76 -7.17 -6.29 -0.67
C HIS A 76 -7.03 -4.87 -1.27
N GLN A 77 -7.84 -3.91 -0.84
CA GLN A 77 -7.92 -2.57 -1.43
C GLN A 77 -6.57 -1.94 -1.76
N LEU A 78 -5.69 -1.85 -0.76
CA LEU A 78 -4.38 -1.19 -0.92
C LEU A 78 -3.49 -1.93 -1.92
N ARG A 79 -3.52 -3.27 -1.90
CA ARG A 79 -2.74 -4.14 -2.79
C ARG A 79 -3.17 -3.96 -4.25
N VAL A 80 -4.49 -4.01 -4.48
CA VAL A 80 -5.10 -3.79 -5.81
C VAL A 80 -4.79 -2.38 -6.30
N HIS A 81 -5.02 -1.34 -5.49
CA HIS A 81 -4.77 0.05 -5.88
C HIS A 81 -3.30 0.32 -6.22
N CYS A 82 -2.37 -0.16 -5.39
CA CYS A 82 -0.94 0.00 -5.63
C CYS A 82 -0.51 -0.69 -6.94
N SER A 83 -0.97 -1.92 -7.17
CA SER A 83 -0.73 -2.62 -8.45
C SER A 83 -1.35 -1.87 -9.65
N ALA A 84 -2.58 -1.37 -9.51
CA ALA A 84 -3.30 -0.65 -10.56
C ALA A 84 -2.62 0.66 -11.00
N ILE A 85 -1.93 1.35 -10.09
CA ILE A 85 -1.15 2.55 -10.42
C ILE A 85 0.28 2.22 -10.89
N GLY A 86 0.60 0.94 -11.12
CA GLY A 86 1.91 0.49 -11.60
C GLY A 86 2.98 0.34 -10.51
N HIS A 87 2.61 0.46 -9.23
CA HIS A 87 3.51 0.41 -8.09
C HIS A 87 3.09 -0.70 -7.12
N PRO A 88 3.17 -2.00 -7.50
CA PRO A 88 2.77 -3.09 -6.63
C PRO A 88 3.57 -3.09 -5.32
N ILE A 89 2.95 -3.57 -4.24
CA ILE A 89 3.60 -3.68 -2.93
C ILE A 89 4.74 -4.69 -3.01
N VAL A 90 5.89 -4.34 -2.44
CA VAL A 90 7.07 -5.23 -2.39
C VAL A 90 6.71 -6.54 -1.69
N GLY A 91 7.03 -7.67 -2.32
CA GLY A 91 6.73 -9.01 -1.81
C GLY A 91 5.25 -9.43 -1.91
N ASP A 92 4.41 -8.67 -2.62
CA ASP A 92 3.04 -9.09 -2.92
C ASP A 92 3.01 -10.04 -4.12
N PHE A 93 3.18 -11.33 -3.86
CA PHE A 93 3.17 -12.37 -4.90
C PHE A 93 1.91 -12.36 -5.78
N THR A 94 0.75 -12.05 -5.20
CA THR A 94 -0.55 -12.14 -5.89
C THR A 94 -0.74 -10.98 -6.87
N TYR A 95 -0.52 -9.73 -6.42
CA TYR A 95 -0.79 -8.53 -7.22
C TYR A 95 0.43 -8.03 -8.02
N SER A 96 1.59 -8.67 -7.87
CA SER A 96 2.76 -8.50 -8.74
C SER A 96 2.80 -9.51 -9.91
N HIS A 97 1.74 -10.27 -10.15
CA HIS A 97 1.71 -11.33 -11.16
C HIS A 97 2.85 -12.35 -10.99
N ARG A 98 3.12 -12.77 -9.74
CA ARG A 98 4.15 -13.74 -9.36
C ARG A 98 5.60 -13.27 -9.58
N GLN A 99 5.81 -11.99 -9.92
CA GLN A 99 7.15 -11.44 -10.15
C GLN A 99 7.87 -11.15 -8.83
N ASP A 100 7.13 -10.78 -7.79
CA ASP A 100 7.70 -10.32 -6.52
C ASP A 100 7.67 -11.43 -5.46
N SER A 101 8.54 -12.43 -5.64
CA SER A 101 8.62 -13.63 -4.80
C SER A 101 9.88 -13.72 -3.94
N SER A 102 10.87 -12.86 -4.18
CA SER A 102 12.15 -12.87 -3.45
C SER A 102 12.12 -12.23 -2.06
N PRO A 103 11.32 -11.18 -1.77
CA PRO A 103 11.26 -10.62 -0.42
C PRO A 103 10.68 -11.64 0.58
N TYR A 104 11.21 -11.66 1.81
CA TYR A 104 10.82 -12.64 2.84
C TYR A 104 9.37 -12.48 3.34
N ARG A 105 8.73 -11.35 3.04
CA ARG A 105 7.35 -11.03 3.39
C ARG A 105 6.80 -9.97 2.43
N MET A 106 5.48 -9.78 2.48
CA MET A 106 4.84 -8.60 1.90
C MET A 106 5.09 -7.36 2.78
N MET A 107 5.52 -6.27 2.15
CA MET A 107 5.82 -5.00 2.78
C MET A 107 4.59 -4.11 2.90
N LEU A 108 3.57 -4.60 3.60
CA LEU A 108 2.38 -3.85 3.97
C LEU A 108 2.16 -3.96 5.47
N HIS A 109 2.13 -2.81 6.15
CA HIS A 109 1.98 -2.75 7.60
C HIS A 109 0.83 -1.83 8.03
N ALA A 110 -0.06 -2.34 8.88
CA ALA A 110 -1.12 -1.56 9.52
C ALA A 110 -0.50 -0.72 10.65
N TYR A 111 -0.09 0.49 10.29
CA TYR A 111 0.68 1.37 11.17
C TYR A 111 -0.16 2.15 12.19
N TYR A 112 -1.30 2.71 11.77
CA TYR A 112 -2.12 3.60 12.59
C TYR A 112 -3.58 3.17 12.53
N LEU A 113 -4.24 3.17 13.69
CA LEU A 113 -5.64 2.79 13.85
C LEU A 113 -6.32 3.68 14.89
N ARG A 114 -7.49 4.21 14.50
CA ARG A 114 -8.34 5.05 15.33
C ARG A 114 -9.77 4.49 15.32
N ILE A 115 -10.27 4.05 16.47
CA ILE A 115 -11.60 3.44 16.63
C ILE A 115 -12.38 4.23 17.70
N PRO A 116 -13.41 5.01 17.31
CA PRO A 116 -14.31 5.63 18.26
C PRO A 116 -15.34 4.59 18.74
N THR A 117 -15.22 4.13 20.00
CA THR A 117 -16.11 3.09 20.56
C THR A 117 -17.34 3.66 21.27
N GLY A 118 -17.48 4.99 21.28
CA GLY A 118 -18.53 5.72 22.01
C GLY A 118 -18.25 5.93 23.49
N ARG A 119 -17.42 5.09 24.13
CA ARG A 119 -16.95 5.26 25.51
C ARG A 119 -15.56 5.87 25.60
N GLU A 120 -14.70 5.48 24.68
CA GLU A 120 -13.33 5.97 24.59
C GLU A 120 -12.88 6.01 23.13
N LEU A 121 -11.84 6.79 22.89
CA LEU A 121 -11.13 6.77 21.62
C LEU A 121 -9.97 5.79 21.75
N ILE A 122 -10.05 4.66 21.04
CA ILE A 122 -8.88 3.79 20.88
C ILE A 122 -8.04 4.37 19.75
N GLU A 123 -6.86 4.89 20.09
CA GLU A 123 -5.89 5.40 19.12
C GLU A 123 -4.55 4.71 19.36
N VAL A 124 -4.09 3.95 18.36
CA VAL A 124 -2.86 3.18 18.47
C VAL A 124 -1.99 3.37 17.24
N CYS A 125 -0.68 3.38 17.49
CA CYS A 125 0.36 3.42 16.48
C CYS A 125 1.32 2.26 16.72
N ALA A 126 1.53 1.42 15.71
CA ALA A 126 2.55 0.39 15.73
C ALA A 126 3.93 1.00 15.39
N PRO A 127 5.04 0.38 15.84
CA PRO A 127 6.37 0.75 15.37
C PRO A 127 6.49 0.57 13.85
N ASP A 128 7.31 1.38 13.20
CA ASP A 128 7.60 1.22 11.77
C ASP A 128 8.58 0.05 11.54
N PRO A 129 8.14 -1.05 10.89
CA PRO A 129 9.01 -2.19 10.63
C PRO A 129 9.94 -1.98 9.43
N PHE A 130 9.74 -0.92 8.65
CA PHE A 130 10.41 -0.70 7.36
C PHE A 130 11.53 0.33 7.51
N VAL A 131 12.48 -0.03 8.37
CA VAL A 131 13.70 0.73 8.68
C VAL A 131 14.92 -0.16 8.45
N THR A 132 16.02 0.43 7.98
CA THR A 132 17.26 -0.31 7.63
C THR A 132 17.81 -1.14 8.79
N ALA A 133 17.60 -0.71 10.03
CA ALA A 133 18.00 -1.46 11.22
C ALA A 133 17.24 -2.78 11.42
N MET A 134 16.01 -2.90 10.89
CA MET A 134 15.21 -4.13 10.94
C MET A 134 15.33 -4.96 9.66
N ASP A 135 15.57 -4.31 8.53
CA ASP A 135 15.73 -4.96 7.24
C ASP A 135 16.81 -4.26 6.41
N CYS A 136 17.97 -4.89 6.30
CA CYS A 136 19.12 -4.35 5.58
C CYS A 136 18.93 -4.32 4.06
N ASN A 137 17.90 -4.96 3.52
CA ASN A 137 17.56 -4.85 2.10
C ASN A 137 17.00 -3.46 1.76
N TRP A 138 16.39 -2.78 2.73
CA TRP A 138 15.87 -1.43 2.55
C TRP A 138 16.97 -0.38 2.75
N VAL A 139 17.26 0.36 1.68
CA VAL A 139 18.23 1.45 1.66
C VAL A 139 17.51 2.75 1.29
N PRO A 140 17.14 3.61 2.26
CA PRO A 140 16.54 4.90 1.98
C PRO A 140 17.57 5.83 1.34
N GLN A 141 17.14 6.63 0.36
CA GLN A 141 18.01 7.52 -0.42
C GLN A 141 17.56 8.98 -0.34
N HIS A 142 16.25 9.23 -0.42
CA HIS A 142 15.67 10.57 -0.39
C HIS A 142 14.43 10.60 0.47
N VAL A 143 14.37 11.53 1.43
CA VAL A 143 13.19 11.76 2.27
C VAL A 143 12.39 12.91 1.67
N THR A 144 11.14 12.61 1.30
CA THR A 144 10.20 13.57 0.73
C THR A 144 9.35 14.23 1.82
N GLN A 145 8.80 13.43 2.74
CA GLN A 145 7.95 13.87 3.85
C GLN A 145 8.26 13.03 5.09
N ARG A 146 8.33 13.64 6.28
CA ARG A 146 8.51 12.89 7.53
C ARG A 146 7.19 12.26 7.95
N LEU A 147 7.25 11.01 8.40
CA LEU A 147 6.09 10.25 8.82
C LEU A 147 5.32 10.94 9.97
N GLU A 148 6.04 11.49 10.95
CA GLU A 148 5.46 12.18 12.10
C GLU A 148 4.61 13.39 11.67
N ASP A 149 5.13 14.21 10.76
CA ASP A 149 4.44 15.40 10.24
C ASP A 149 3.14 15.00 9.51
N VAL A 150 3.22 14.00 8.63
CA VAL A 150 2.04 13.52 7.88
C VAL A 150 0.99 12.90 8.82
N ILE A 151 1.40 12.19 9.86
CA ILE A 151 0.46 11.62 10.83
C ILE A 151 -0.21 12.71 11.67
N GLN A 152 0.51 13.78 12.04
CA GLN A 152 -0.09 14.91 12.74
C GLN A 152 -1.17 15.61 11.90
N GLU A 153 -0.97 15.74 10.58
CA GLU A 153 -2.01 16.27 9.66
C GLU A 153 -3.28 15.40 9.60
N LEU A 154 -3.18 14.10 9.91
CA LEU A 154 -4.29 13.15 9.84
C LEU A 154 -5.13 13.07 11.14
N LYS A 155 -4.63 13.64 12.25
CA LYS A 155 -5.30 13.57 13.56
C LYS A 155 -6.44 14.57 13.68
#